data_AF-X1J1T2-F1
#
_entry.id   AF-X1J1T2-F1
#
_cell.length_a   1.000
_cell.length_b   1.000
_cell.length_c   1.000
_cell.angle_alpha   90.00
_cell.angle_beta   90.00
_cell.angle_gamma   90.00
#
_symmetry.space_group_name_H-M   'P 1'
#
loop_
_entity.id
_entity.type
_entity.pdbx_description
1 polymer ?
#
loop_
_entity_poly.entity_id
_entity_poly.type
_entity_poly.pdbx_seq_one_letter_code
_entity_poly.pdbx_strand_id
1 'polypeptide(L)'
;EKVDIPLIIHGKEIFTENKGENRSPDEHSRILANYSMAGSSEVAQAIASTLKAKETWVTFHWSERAAIFLKAADLIAGPYRQKMNAVTMLGLGKTVYQAEVDVVEMIDFLRFNAYYLEEIYSNQPLSSGGQWNMLEYRPLEGFVFAITPFNFISIGGNLPTSPALMGNTVIWKPASTAVYPAYYLMKILIESGLPPGVINFVPGKGSVLGKQIIVDSNLAG
;
A
#
# COMPACT_ATOMS: atom_id res chain seq x y z
N GLU A 1 16.99 16.76 -1.07
CA GLU A 1 16.08 17.73 -1.71
C GLU A 1 14.73 17.65 -1.00
N LYS A 2 14.07 18.80 -0.81
CA LYS A 2 12.73 18.85 -0.18
C LYS A 2 11.69 18.44 -1.22
N VAL A 3 10.87 17.43 -0.93
CA VAL A 3 9.88 16.88 -1.87
C VAL A 3 8.48 17.40 -1.52
N ASP A 4 7.65 17.71 -2.53
CA ASP A 4 6.21 17.89 -2.31
C ASP A 4 5.50 16.58 -2.65
N ILE A 5 4.80 16.01 -1.67
CA ILE A 5 4.17 14.69 -1.75
C ILE A 5 2.66 14.88 -1.96
N PRO A 6 2.11 14.42 -3.10
CA PRO A 6 0.69 14.48 -3.37
C PRO A 6 -0.05 13.32 -2.67
N LEU A 7 -1.38 13.40 -2.67
CA LEU A 7 -2.20 12.20 -2.61
C LEU A 7 -2.09 11.47 -3.96
N ILE A 8 -2.23 10.15 -3.98
CA ILE A 8 -2.33 9.39 -5.24
C ILE A 8 -3.67 8.69 -5.26
N ILE A 9 -4.62 9.23 -6.03
CA ILE A 9 -5.98 8.69 -6.17
C ILE A 9 -6.21 8.33 -7.63
N HIS A 10 -6.60 7.09 -7.90
CA HIS A 10 -6.75 6.53 -9.25
C HIS A 10 -5.51 6.78 -10.13
N GLY A 11 -4.31 6.62 -9.56
CA GLY A 11 -3.04 6.85 -10.25
C GLY A 11 -2.71 8.32 -10.55
N LYS A 12 -3.54 9.27 -10.13
CA LYS A 12 -3.33 10.71 -10.33
C LYS A 12 -2.80 11.36 -9.07
N GLU A 13 -1.81 12.23 -9.24
CA GLU A 13 -1.25 13.05 -8.18
C GLU A 13 -2.21 14.23 -7.90
N ILE A 14 -2.65 14.37 -6.64
CA ILE A 14 -3.55 15.44 -6.19
C ILE A 14 -2.84 16.24 -5.09
N PHE A 15 -2.66 17.54 -5.35
CA PHE A 15 -2.11 18.48 -4.39
C PHE A 15 -3.24 19.27 -3.74
N THR A 16 -3.28 19.23 -2.41
CA THR A 16 -4.20 20.00 -1.57
C THR A 16 -3.48 21.14 -0.87
N GLU A 17 -4.20 22.24 -0.60
CA GLU A 17 -3.71 23.38 0.20
C GLU A 17 -3.42 22.99 1.65
N ASN A 18 -4.14 22.00 2.18
CA ASN A 18 -3.91 21.49 3.52
C ASN A 18 -2.67 20.58 3.54
N LYS A 19 -1.53 21.12 3.98
CA LYS A 19 -0.26 20.42 4.00
C LYS A 19 0.14 19.98 5.41
N GLY A 20 0.81 18.83 5.49
CA GLY A 20 1.64 18.44 6.61
C GLY A 20 3.12 18.48 6.23
N GLU A 21 4.00 18.29 7.21
CA GLU A 21 5.44 18.24 7.00
C GLU A 21 6.02 16.94 7.55
N ASN A 22 6.93 16.32 6.79
CA ASN A 22 7.84 15.30 7.31
C ASN A 22 9.17 15.97 7.64
N ARG A 23 9.57 15.91 8.90
CA ARG A 23 10.84 16.42 9.41
C ARG A 23 11.74 15.26 9.83
N SER A 24 13.05 15.44 9.72
CA SER A 24 14.02 14.44 10.19
C SER A 24 13.92 14.32 11.72
N PRO A 25 13.73 13.12 12.30
CA PRO A 25 13.63 12.98 13.76
C PRO A 25 14.92 13.32 14.52
N ASP A 26 16.08 13.22 13.87
CA ASP A 26 17.41 13.55 14.40
C ASP A 26 17.80 15.01 14.16
N GLU A 27 17.17 15.69 13.20
CA GLU A 27 17.39 17.09 12.85
C GLU A 27 16.04 17.78 12.53
N HIS A 28 15.27 18.13 13.56
CA HIS A 28 13.89 18.61 13.41
C HIS A 28 13.74 19.90 12.56
N SER A 29 14.80 20.70 12.44
CA SER A 29 14.86 21.87 11.55
C SER A 29 14.84 21.47 10.07
N ARG A 30 15.33 20.27 9.74
CA ARG A 30 15.38 19.73 8.39
C ARG A 30 14.03 19.18 7.96
N ILE A 31 13.42 19.85 6.99
CA ILE A 31 12.19 19.41 6.34
C ILE A 31 12.55 18.49 5.18
N LEU A 32 12.09 17.25 5.23
CA LEU A 32 12.28 16.25 4.17
C LEU A 32 11.22 16.38 3.09
N ALA A 33 9.97 16.62 3.50
CA ALA A 33 8.87 16.82 2.58
C ALA A 33 7.75 17.69 3.16
N ASN A 34 7.04 18.37 2.27
CA ASN A 34 5.66 18.81 2.52
C ASN A 34 4.74 17.76 1.89
N TYR A 35 3.64 17.39 2.54
CA TYR A 35 2.70 16.42 1.97
C TYR A 35 1.28 16.92 2.02
N SER A 36 0.51 16.67 0.97
CA SER A 36 -0.91 16.98 0.92
C SER A 36 -1.70 16.06 1.85
N MET A 37 -2.62 16.66 2.60
CA MET A 37 -3.55 15.94 3.47
C MET A 37 -4.93 15.90 2.83
N ALA A 38 -5.51 14.70 2.79
CA ALA A 38 -6.85 14.45 2.30
C ALA A 38 -7.91 15.05 3.25
N GLY A 39 -8.91 15.70 2.67
CA GLY A 39 -10.16 16.07 3.33
C GLY A 39 -11.30 15.13 2.90
N SER A 40 -12.53 15.51 3.23
CA SER A 40 -13.71 14.68 2.91
C SER A 40 -13.94 14.49 1.41
N SER A 41 -13.60 15.47 0.57
CA SER A 41 -13.74 15.34 -0.88
C SER A 41 -12.77 14.30 -1.43
N GLU A 42 -11.51 14.34 -1.02
CA GLU A 42 -10.49 13.38 -1.47
C GLU A 42 -10.78 11.98 -0.94
N VAL A 43 -11.35 11.84 0.26
CA VAL A 43 -11.80 10.54 0.78
C VAL A 43 -12.94 9.97 -0.08
N ALA A 44 -13.93 10.79 -0.45
CA ALA A 44 -15.01 10.35 -1.34
C ALA A 44 -14.46 9.89 -2.71
N GLN A 45 -13.49 10.63 -3.25
CA GLN A 45 -12.81 10.26 -4.50
C GLN A 45 -12.03 8.95 -4.36
N ALA A 46 -11.35 8.72 -3.23
CA ALA A 46 -10.62 7.49 -2.96
C ALA A 46 -11.55 6.28 -2.88
N ILE A 47 -12.69 6.40 -2.19
CA ILE A 47 -13.72 5.35 -2.10
C ILE A 47 -14.25 5.01 -3.49
N ALA A 48 -14.68 6.02 -4.26
CA ALA A 48 -15.17 5.82 -5.62
C ALA A 48 -14.09 5.17 -6.52
N SER A 49 -12.83 5.57 -6.34
CA SER A 49 -11.69 4.98 -7.08
C SER A 49 -11.48 3.51 -6.73
N THR A 50 -11.48 3.14 -5.44
CA THR A 50 -11.32 1.74 -5.02
C THR A 50 -12.43 0.84 -5.54
N LEU A 51 -13.68 1.32 -5.51
CA LEU A 51 -14.83 0.54 -5.98
C LEU A 51 -14.79 0.36 -7.50
N LYS A 52 -14.44 1.41 -8.25
CA LYS A 52 -14.28 1.30 -9.70
C LYS A 52 -13.12 0.38 -10.10
N ALA A 53 -11.97 0.50 -9.43
CA ALA A 53 -10.82 -0.35 -9.72
C ALA A 53 -11.09 -1.83 -9.38
N LYS A 54 -11.95 -2.11 -8.40
CA LYS A 54 -12.33 -3.46 -7.98
C LYS A 54 -12.95 -4.27 -9.12
N GLU A 55 -13.80 -3.64 -9.93
CA GLU A 55 -14.51 -4.29 -11.06
C GLU A 55 -13.53 -4.96 -12.04
N THR A 56 -12.35 -4.38 -12.24
CA THR A 56 -11.31 -4.95 -13.11
C THR A 56 -10.26 -5.73 -12.32
N TRP A 57 -9.88 -5.28 -11.13
CA TRP A 57 -8.80 -5.93 -10.37
C TRP A 57 -9.13 -7.36 -9.94
N VAL A 58 -10.41 -7.63 -9.67
CA VAL A 58 -10.87 -8.99 -9.32
C VAL A 58 -10.78 -9.98 -10.48
N THR A 59 -10.76 -9.50 -11.73
CA THR A 59 -10.74 -10.37 -12.92
C THR A 59 -9.33 -10.81 -13.32
N PHE A 60 -8.30 -10.17 -12.77
CA PHE A 60 -6.91 -10.59 -12.97
C PHE A 60 -6.69 -11.97 -12.38
N HIS A 61 -5.99 -12.84 -13.10
CA HIS A 61 -5.57 -14.11 -12.55
C HIS A 61 -4.64 -13.87 -11.36
N TRP A 62 -4.68 -14.75 -10.35
CA TRP A 62 -3.92 -14.54 -9.11
C TRP A 62 -2.40 -14.40 -9.38
N SER A 63 -1.88 -15.10 -10.39
CA SER A 63 -0.47 -15.02 -10.79
C SER A 63 -0.11 -13.68 -11.43
N GLU A 64 -1.03 -13.04 -12.16
CA GLU A 64 -0.83 -11.69 -12.73
C GLU A 64 -0.76 -10.65 -11.61
N ARG A 65 -1.62 -10.81 -10.58
CA ARG A 65 -1.54 -9.97 -9.38
C ARG A 65 -0.22 -10.18 -8.65
N ALA A 66 0.19 -11.44 -8.43
CA ALA A 66 1.45 -11.78 -7.77
C ALA A 66 2.68 -11.21 -8.49
N ALA A 67 2.69 -11.25 -9.83
CA ALA A 67 3.81 -10.75 -10.64
C ALA A 67 4.13 -9.27 -10.37
N ILE A 68 3.12 -8.44 -10.12
CA ILE A 68 3.32 -7.01 -9.78
C ILE A 68 4.09 -6.87 -8.47
N PHE A 69 3.72 -7.63 -7.44
CA PHE A 69 4.36 -7.54 -6.13
C PHE A 69 5.75 -8.19 -6.11
N LEU A 70 5.95 -9.27 -6.87
CA LEU A 70 7.27 -9.86 -7.09
C LEU A 70 8.22 -8.89 -7.81
N LYS A 71 7.74 -8.20 -8.85
CA LYS A 71 8.51 -7.13 -9.52
C LYS A 71 8.85 -5.99 -8.56
N ALA A 72 7.92 -5.59 -7.69
CA ALA A 72 8.19 -4.59 -6.65
C ALA A 72 9.30 -5.07 -5.69
N ALA A 73 9.28 -6.34 -5.30
CA ALA A 73 10.31 -6.92 -4.45
C ALA A 73 11.70 -6.85 -5.11
N ASP A 74 11.80 -7.17 -6.40
CA ASP A 74 13.06 -7.09 -7.16
C ASP A 74 13.55 -5.66 -7.35
N LEU A 75 12.64 -4.73 -7.60
CA LEU A 75 12.95 -3.31 -7.68
C LEU A 75 13.50 -2.77 -6.34
N ILE A 76 12.89 -3.14 -5.22
CA ILE A 76 13.39 -2.78 -3.88
C ILE A 76 14.71 -3.50 -3.57
N ALA A 77 14.87 -4.77 -3.95
CA ALA A 77 16.08 -5.54 -3.69
C ALA A 77 17.30 -5.06 -4.50
N GLY A 78 17.07 -4.57 -5.71
CA GLY A 78 18.11 -4.09 -6.63
C GLY A 78 18.21 -2.56 -6.64
N PRO A 79 17.70 -1.89 -7.70
CA PRO A 79 17.99 -0.49 -7.98
C PRO A 79 17.51 0.46 -6.87
N TYR A 80 16.45 0.12 -6.13
CA TYR A 80 15.89 1.00 -5.10
C TYR A 80 16.33 0.69 -3.68
N ARG A 81 17.15 -0.34 -3.44
CA ARG A 81 17.52 -0.76 -2.07
C ARG A 81 18.10 0.37 -1.25
N GLN A 82 19.14 1.02 -1.79
CA GLN A 82 19.82 2.11 -1.09
C GLN A 82 18.94 3.35 -0.95
N LYS A 83 18.06 3.61 -1.93
CA LYS A 83 17.10 4.70 -1.84
C LYS A 83 16.09 4.45 -0.73
N MET A 84 15.55 3.23 -0.63
CA MET A 84 14.61 2.83 0.41
C MET A 84 15.25 2.87 1.80
N ASN A 85 16.50 2.43 1.94
CA ASN A 85 17.26 2.59 3.18
C ASN A 85 17.41 4.07 3.55
N ALA A 86 17.85 4.91 2.62
CA ALA A 86 18.07 6.33 2.89
C ALA A 86 16.78 7.06 3.30
N VAL A 87 15.66 6.83 2.60
CA VAL A 87 14.39 7.48 2.97
C VAL A 87 13.83 6.96 4.29
N THR A 88 14.09 5.70 4.63
CA THR A 88 13.71 5.09 5.91
C THR A 88 14.54 5.66 7.06
N MET A 89 15.87 5.79 6.87
CA MET A 89 16.76 6.42 7.84
C MET A 89 16.35 7.87 8.09
N LEU A 90 16.23 8.68 7.03
CA LEU A 90 15.88 10.10 7.14
C LEU A 90 14.46 10.30 7.71
N GLY A 91 13.48 9.59 7.17
CA GLY A 91 12.07 9.79 7.54
C GLY A 91 11.74 9.27 8.94
N LEU A 92 12.36 8.17 9.37
CA LEU A 92 12.01 7.46 10.60
C LEU A 92 13.10 7.53 11.68
N GLY A 93 14.22 8.19 11.41
CA GLY A 93 15.35 8.31 12.36
C GLY A 93 16.06 6.98 12.61
N LYS A 94 16.02 6.05 11.65
CA LYS A 94 16.62 4.72 11.79
C LYS A 94 18.12 4.75 11.50
N THR A 95 18.88 3.94 12.24
CA THR A 95 20.26 3.61 11.84
C THR A 95 20.26 2.81 10.53
N VAL A 96 21.40 2.74 9.84
CA VAL A 96 21.51 1.98 8.58
C VAL A 96 21.12 0.51 8.75
N TYR A 97 21.53 -0.12 9.85
CA TYR A 97 21.16 -1.50 10.13
C TYR A 97 19.65 -1.66 10.33
N GLN A 98 19.03 -0.78 11.13
CA GLN A 98 17.58 -0.81 11.37
C GLN A 98 16.77 -0.52 10.11
N ALA A 99 17.26 0.34 9.23
CA ALA A 99 16.63 0.60 7.94
C ALA A 99 16.77 -0.61 7.00
N GLU A 100 17.95 -1.21 6.94
CA GLU A 100 18.21 -2.39 6.11
C GLU A 100 17.32 -3.57 6.48
N VAL A 101 17.20 -3.91 7.78
CA VAL A 101 16.34 -5.03 8.20
C VAL A 101 14.86 -4.76 7.91
N ASP A 102 14.41 -3.50 8.01
CA ASP A 102 13.04 -3.08 7.68
C ASP A 102 12.77 -3.15 6.16
N VAL A 103 13.73 -2.70 5.34
CA VAL A 103 13.62 -2.79 3.87
C VAL A 103 13.67 -4.24 3.40
N VAL A 104 14.51 -5.09 4.02
CA VAL A 104 14.55 -6.53 3.73
C VAL A 104 13.24 -7.20 4.11
N GLU A 105 12.68 -6.87 5.28
CA GLU A 105 11.38 -7.40 5.69
C GLU A 105 10.27 -7.02 4.70
N MET A 106 10.31 -5.80 4.11
CA MET A 106 9.38 -5.43 3.04
C MET A 106 9.54 -6.31 1.78
N ILE A 107 10.78 -6.60 1.36
CA ILE A 107 11.06 -7.50 0.23
C ILE A 107 10.53 -8.90 0.53
N ASP A 108 10.76 -9.38 1.74
CA ASP A 108 10.32 -10.70 2.19
C ASP A 108 8.79 -10.77 2.23
N PHE A 109 8.08 -9.77 2.77
CA PHE A 109 6.61 -9.75 2.73
C PHE A 109 6.08 -9.88 1.31
N LEU A 110 6.63 -9.16 0.33
CA LEU A 110 6.17 -9.24 -1.05
C LEU A 110 6.38 -10.64 -1.66
N ARG A 111 7.53 -11.27 -1.38
CA ARG A 111 7.87 -12.60 -1.92
C ARG A 111 7.14 -13.73 -1.20
N PHE A 112 7.16 -13.74 0.12
CA PHE A 112 6.52 -14.77 0.92
C PHE A 112 5.00 -14.68 0.84
N ASN A 113 4.39 -13.50 0.77
CA ASN A 113 2.94 -13.43 0.55
C ASN A 113 2.54 -13.94 -0.83
N ALA A 114 3.36 -13.73 -1.87
CA ALA A 114 3.12 -14.32 -3.19
C ALA A 114 3.23 -15.86 -3.16
N TYR A 115 4.20 -16.39 -2.42
CA TYR A 115 4.30 -17.83 -2.15
C TYR A 115 3.07 -18.37 -1.39
N TYR A 116 2.65 -17.70 -0.32
CA TYR A 116 1.46 -18.10 0.46
C TYR A 116 0.17 -17.97 -0.34
N LEU A 117 0.05 -16.99 -1.23
CA LEU A 117 -1.07 -16.90 -2.18
C LEU A 117 -1.16 -18.18 -3.02
N GLU A 118 -0.04 -18.64 -3.59
CA GLU A 118 -0.02 -19.87 -4.39
C GLU A 118 -0.41 -21.10 -3.55
N GLU A 119 0.10 -21.23 -2.33
CA GLU A 119 -0.27 -22.31 -1.41
C GLU A 119 -1.77 -22.30 -1.08
N ILE A 120 -2.35 -21.12 -0.82
CA ILE A 120 -3.78 -20.96 -0.57
C ILE A 120 -4.59 -21.41 -1.78
N TYR A 121 -4.28 -20.91 -2.98
CA TYR A 121 -5.04 -21.24 -4.19
C TYR A 121 -4.91 -22.73 -4.58
N SER A 122 -3.78 -23.36 -4.25
CA SER A 122 -3.54 -24.79 -4.48
C SER A 122 -4.33 -25.71 -3.53
N ASN A 123 -4.88 -25.17 -2.44
CA ASN A 123 -5.71 -25.93 -1.52
C ASN A 123 -7.11 -26.17 -2.11
N GLN A 124 -7.30 -27.35 -2.69
CA GLN A 124 -8.52 -27.75 -3.39
C GLN A 124 -9.14 -29.03 -2.78
N PRO A 125 -10.47 -29.15 -2.77
CA PRO A 125 -11.15 -30.33 -2.23
C PRO A 125 -10.98 -31.56 -3.13
N LEU A 126 -11.08 -32.74 -2.53
CA LEU A 126 -11.16 -33.99 -3.30
C LEU A 126 -12.44 -34.04 -4.14
N SER A 127 -12.31 -34.54 -5.36
CA SER A 127 -13.44 -34.87 -6.23
C SER A 127 -13.68 -36.38 -6.19
N SER A 128 -14.92 -36.80 -5.90
CA SER A 128 -15.32 -38.21 -5.88
C SER A 128 -15.98 -38.62 -7.19
N GLY A 129 -16.24 -39.92 -7.39
CA GLY A 129 -16.79 -40.43 -8.65
C GLY A 129 -18.09 -39.72 -9.08
N GLY A 130 -18.07 -39.14 -10.30
CA GLY A 130 -19.21 -38.40 -10.86
C GLY A 130 -19.38 -36.97 -10.35
N GLN A 131 -18.46 -36.46 -9.54
CA GLN A 131 -18.49 -35.10 -8.99
C GLN A 131 -17.19 -34.37 -9.32
N TRP A 132 -17.25 -33.05 -9.48
CA TRP A 132 -16.08 -32.17 -9.55
C TRP A 132 -16.27 -31.02 -8.58
N ASN A 133 -15.47 -31.02 -7.50
CA ASN A 133 -15.49 -29.99 -6.47
C ASN A 133 -14.33 -29.02 -6.70
N MET A 134 -14.58 -27.73 -6.46
CA MET A 134 -13.57 -26.67 -6.54
C MET A 134 -13.83 -25.65 -5.44
N LEU A 135 -12.76 -25.11 -4.86
CA LEU A 135 -12.82 -24.02 -3.90
C LEU A 135 -12.35 -22.72 -4.56
N GLU A 136 -13.22 -21.71 -4.52
CA GLU A 136 -12.91 -20.37 -5.00
C GLU A 136 -12.60 -19.43 -3.83
N TYR A 137 -11.36 -18.95 -3.78
CA TYR A 137 -10.92 -17.90 -2.84
C TYR A 137 -11.28 -16.53 -3.40
N ARG A 138 -12.48 -16.06 -3.07
CA ARG A 138 -12.98 -14.73 -3.48
C ARG A 138 -12.37 -13.64 -2.61
N PRO A 139 -12.02 -12.47 -3.18
CA PRO A 139 -11.70 -11.30 -2.37
C PRO A 139 -12.96 -10.79 -1.66
N LEU A 140 -12.77 -9.89 -0.70
CA LEU A 140 -13.89 -9.24 -0.01
C LEU A 140 -14.65 -8.31 -0.97
N GLU A 141 -15.96 -8.18 -0.76
CA GLU A 141 -16.77 -7.17 -1.44
C GLU A 141 -16.54 -5.80 -0.79
N GLY A 142 -16.35 -4.75 -1.59
CA GLY A 142 -16.00 -3.41 -1.10
C GLY A 142 -14.49 -3.13 -1.12
N PHE A 143 -14.03 -2.30 -0.18
CA PHE A 143 -12.63 -1.85 -0.08
C PHE A 143 -12.05 -2.05 1.33
N VAL A 144 -10.72 -2.12 1.40
CA VAL A 144 -9.97 -2.23 2.66
C VAL A 144 -9.38 -0.87 3.05
N PHE A 145 -9.40 -0.51 4.33
CA PHE A 145 -8.78 0.70 4.85
C PHE A 145 -7.50 0.38 5.64
N ALA A 146 -6.35 0.48 4.96
CA ALA A 146 -5.05 0.21 5.57
C ALA A 146 -4.52 1.46 6.31
N ILE A 147 -4.54 1.41 7.64
CA ILE A 147 -3.93 2.42 8.51
C ILE A 147 -2.59 1.87 9.02
N THR A 148 -1.49 2.52 8.65
CA THR A 148 -0.14 1.99 8.93
C THR A 148 0.59 2.82 9.98
N PRO A 149 1.40 2.18 10.85
CA PRO A 149 2.15 2.87 11.89
C PRO A 149 3.40 3.55 11.33
N PHE A 150 4.15 4.24 12.18
CA PHE A 150 5.35 4.98 11.77
C PHE A 150 6.65 4.19 11.86
N ASN A 151 6.67 3.07 12.60
CA ASN A 151 7.89 2.44 13.08
C ASN A 151 8.54 1.46 12.09
N PHE A 152 7.80 1.00 11.08
CA PHE A 152 8.31 0.07 10.05
C PHE A 152 7.72 0.40 8.68
N ILE A 153 8.59 0.54 7.69
CA ILE A 153 8.15 0.68 6.29
C ILE A 153 7.64 -0.65 5.74
N SER A 154 8.14 -1.78 6.25
CA SER A 154 7.66 -3.13 5.96
C SER A 154 6.17 -3.28 6.30
N ILE A 155 5.77 -2.92 7.52
CA ILE A 155 4.37 -2.89 7.95
C ILE A 155 3.58 -1.88 7.11
N GLY A 156 4.19 -0.71 6.85
CA GLY A 156 3.66 0.34 5.99
C GLY A 156 3.24 -0.14 4.61
N GLY A 157 4.06 -0.98 3.99
CA GLY A 157 3.77 -1.57 2.70
C GLY A 157 2.91 -2.82 2.77
N ASN A 158 3.15 -3.69 3.75
CA ASN A 158 2.50 -4.99 3.83
C ASN A 158 0.99 -4.89 4.08
N LEU A 159 0.55 -3.97 4.95
CA LEU A 159 -0.87 -3.79 5.27
C LEU A 159 -1.73 -3.42 4.06
N PRO A 160 -1.30 -2.52 3.15
CA PRO A 160 -2.05 -2.29 1.91
C PRO A 160 -1.78 -3.32 0.81
N THR A 161 -0.57 -3.91 0.70
CA THR A 161 -0.28 -4.83 -0.42
C THR A 161 -0.84 -6.24 -0.21
N SER A 162 -0.90 -6.74 1.03
CA SER A 162 -1.45 -8.07 1.33
C SER A 162 -2.91 -8.25 0.87
N PRO A 163 -3.86 -7.37 1.27
CA PRO A 163 -5.22 -7.47 0.76
C PRO A 163 -5.27 -7.22 -0.76
N ALA A 164 -4.44 -6.32 -1.29
CA ALA A 164 -4.39 -6.06 -2.73
C ALA A 164 -3.99 -7.30 -3.53
N LEU A 165 -2.99 -8.06 -3.05
CA LEU A 165 -2.55 -9.33 -3.63
C LEU A 165 -3.69 -10.34 -3.75
N MET A 166 -4.56 -10.40 -2.73
CA MET A 166 -5.74 -11.27 -2.72
C MET A 166 -6.89 -10.78 -3.61
N GLY A 167 -6.74 -9.66 -4.33
CA GLY A 167 -7.78 -9.11 -5.22
C GLY A 167 -8.66 -8.02 -4.57
N ASN A 168 -8.25 -7.46 -3.42
CA ASN A 168 -8.93 -6.31 -2.82
C ASN A 168 -8.41 -4.98 -3.38
N THR A 169 -9.18 -3.92 -3.22
CA THR A 169 -8.72 -2.54 -3.43
C THR A 169 -8.65 -1.83 -2.10
N VAL A 170 -7.75 -0.86 -1.99
CA VAL A 170 -7.28 -0.36 -0.70
C VAL A 170 -7.18 1.15 -0.69
N ILE A 171 -7.65 1.74 0.40
CA ILE A 171 -7.35 3.11 0.79
C ILE A 171 -6.21 3.03 1.82
N TRP A 172 -5.03 3.53 1.47
CA TRP A 172 -3.85 3.49 2.33
C TRP A 172 -3.61 4.85 2.99
N LYS A 173 -3.76 4.88 4.32
CA LYS A 173 -3.40 6.03 5.15
C LYS A 173 -2.12 5.76 5.95
N PRO A 174 -0.96 6.27 5.52
CA PRO A 174 0.25 6.24 6.34
C PRO A 174 0.11 7.07 7.62
N ALA A 175 0.89 6.69 8.65
CA ALA A 175 1.18 7.57 9.76
C ALA A 175 1.83 8.86 9.25
N SER A 176 1.46 10.01 9.82
CA SER A 176 1.92 11.32 9.36
C SER A 176 3.45 11.43 9.29
N THR A 177 4.17 10.83 10.24
CA THR A 177 5.63 10.82 10.29
C THR A 177 6.28 9.87 9.27
N ALA A 178 5.54 8.89 8.74
CA ALA A 178 6.04 7.91 7.77
C ALA A 178 5.57 8.15 6.32
N VAL A 179 4.89 9.28 6.06
CA VAL A 179 4.44 9.64 4.69
C VAL A 179 5.61 9.70 3.72
N TYR A 180 6.76 10.23 4.15
CA TYR A 180 7.96 10.36 3.31
C TYR A 180 8.45 9.02 2.72
N PRO A 181 8.83 8.00 3.52
CA PRO A 181 9.23 6.71 2.96
C PRO A 181 8.06 5.97 2.29
N ALA A 182 6.83 6.11 2.79
CA ALA A 182 5.64 5.48 2.20
C ALA A 182 5.36 5.97 0.78
N TYR A 183 5.60 7.24 0.48
CA TYR A 183 5.45 7.80 -0.86
C TYR A 183 6.41 7.14 -1.86
N TYR A 184 7.68 6.94 -1.48
CA TYR A 184 8.64 6.26 -2.36
C TYR A 184 8.25 4.81 -2.61
N LEU A 185 7.75 4.11 -1.59
CA LEU A 185 7.22 2.76 -1.76
C LEU A 185 6.02 2.75 -2.72
N MET A 186 5.09 3.71 -2.60
CA MET A 186 3.97 3.85 -3.53
C MET A 186 4.43 4.06 -4.97
N LYS A 187 5.46 4.88 -5.21
CA LYS A 187 6.03 5.08 -6.55
C LYS A 187 6.62 3.79 -7.12
N ILE A 188 7.29 2.98 -6.29
CA ILE A 188 7.82 1.67 -6.72
C ILE A 188 6.66 0.71 -7.08
N LEU A 189 5.58 0.69 -6.30
CA LEU A 189 4.41 -0.14 -6.62
C LEU A 189 3.78 0.26 -7.97
N ILE A 190 3.66 1.56 -8.23
CA ILE A 190 3.17 2.07 -9.53
C ILE A 190 4.11 1.64 -10.68
N GLU A 191 5.42 1.80 -10.52
CA GLU A 191 6.42 1.35 -11.52
C GLU A 191 6.40 -0.18 -11.73
N SER A 192 6.01 -0.93 -10.71
CA SER A 192 5.86 -2.38 -10.76
C SER A 192 4.62 -2.81 -11.56
N GLY A 193 3.75 -1.87 -11.93
CA GLY A 193 2.54 -2.13 -12.73
C GLY A 193 1.26 -2.20 -11.91
N LEU A 194 1.26 -1.71 -10.66
CA LEU A 194 0.04 -1.63 -9.85
C LEU A 194 -1.03 -0.79 -10.59
N PRO A 195 -2.21 -1.36 -10.90
CA PRO A 195 -3.22 -0.62 -11.64
C PRO A 195 -3.77 0.60 -10.87
N PRO A 196 -4.11 1.70 -11.57
CA PRO A 196 -4.68 2.89 -10.95
C PRO A 196 -5.91 2.59 -10.09
N GLY A 197 -5.86 2.97 -8.82
CA GLY A 197 -6.98 2.83 -7.87
C GLY A 197 -7.01 1.52 -7.09
N VAL A 198 -6.12 0.55 -7.38
CA VAL A 198 -5.99 -0.66 -6.56
C VAL A 198 -5.49 -0.31 -5.16
N ILE A 199 -4.50 0.57 -5.05
CA ILE A 199 -4.12 1.22 -3.79
C ILE A 199 -4.18 2.73 -4.01
N ASN A 200 -4.96 3.43 -3.18
CA ASN A 200 -5.04 4.89 -3.17
C ASN A 200 -4.26 5.41 -1.96
N PHE A 201 -3.23 6.21 -2.21
CA PHE A 201 -2.36 6.79 -1.18
C PHE A 201 -2.96 8.09 -0.66
N VAL A 202 -3.50 8.06 0.56
CA VAL A 202 -4.26 9.17 1.17
C VAL A 202 -3.72 9.57 2.55
N PRO A 203 -2.54 10.21 2.62
CA PRO A 203 -2.12 10.89 3.84
C PRO A 203 -3.20 11.84 4.37
N GLY A 204 -3.41 11.85 5.69
CA GLY A 204 -4.42 12.68 6.30
C GLY A 204 -4.61 12.40 7.79
N LYS A 205 -5.35 13.28 8.47
CA LYS A 205 -5.70 13.12 9.88
C LYS A 205 -6.66 11.96 10.05
N GLY A 206 -6.32 10.99 10.90
CA GLY A 206 -7.18 9.83 11.16
C GLY A 206 -8.58 10.22 11.63
N SER A 207 -8.70 11.29 12.43
CA SER A 207 -9.97 11.85 12.91
C SER A 207 -10.84 12.48 11.82
N VAL A 208 -10.29 12.75 10.63
CA VAL A 208 -11.02 13.27 9.47
C VAL A 208 -11.38 12.10 8.55
N LEU A 209 -10.39 11.31 8.14
CA LEU A 209 -10.56 10.21 7.20
C LEU A 209 -11.46 9.10 7.78
N GLY A 210 -11.22 8.72 9.05
CA GLY A 210 -11.96 7.66 9.71
C GLY A 210 -13.46 7.96 9.87
N LYS A 211 -13.87 9.22 10.02
CA LYS A 211 -15.28 9.59 10.17
C LYS A 211 -16.13 9.21 8.98
N GLN A 212 -15.57 9.28 7.78
CA GLN A 212 -16.27 8.96 6.55
C GLN A 212 -16.09 7.48 6.18
N ILE A 213 -14.88 6.95 6.35
CA ILE A 213 -14.56 5.57 5.94
C ILE A 213 -15.25 4.53 6.83
N ILE A 214 -15.25 4.72 8.16
CA ILE A 214 -15.75 3.71 9.12
C ILE A 214 -17.27 3.47 8.97
N VAL A 215 -18.00 4.47 8.49
CA VAL A 215 -19.46 4.40 8.33
C VAL A 215 -19.89 4.07 6.90
N ASP A 216 -18.95 3.92 5.97
CA ASP A 216 -19.25 3.55 4.58
C ASP A 216 -19.68 2.07 4.52
N SER A 217 -20.80 1.80 3.85
CA SER A 217 -21.34 0.44 3.73
C SER A 217 -20.45 -0.51 2.91
N ASN A 218 -19.50 0.03 2.14
CA ASN A 218 -18.54 -0.73 1.35
C ASN A 218 -17.21 -0.98 2.10
N LEU A 219 -17.08 -0.54 3.36
CA LEU A 219 -15.91 -0.89 4.17
C LEU A 219 -15.92 -2.39 4.48
N ALA A 220 -14.90 -3.10 4.00
CA ALA A 220 -14.80 -4.55 4.09
C ALA A 220 -13.78 -5.04 5.14
N GLY A 221 -12.79 -4.21 5.47
CA GLY A 221 -11.70 -4.54 6.39
C GLY A 221 -10.70 -3.40 6.57
#